data_AF-A0A2S8GP17-F1
#
_entry.id   AF-A0A2S8GP17-F1
#
_cell.length_a   1.000
_cell.length_b   1.000
_cell.length_c   1.000
_cell.angle_alpha   90.00
_cell.angle_beta   90.00
_cell.angle_gamma   90.00
#
_symmetry.space_group_name_H-M   'P 1'
#
loop_
_entity.id
_entity.type
_entity.pdbx_description
1 polymer ?
#
loop_
_entity_poly.entity_id
_entity_poly.type
_entity_poly.pdbx_seq_one_letter_code
_entity_poly.pdbx_strand_id
1 'polypeptide(L)'
;MNGGKYSKREPHPPESESSEFWERQWDEQERGMRVPAAMFLVVLVTLLVVAGRFSSPVLVSVLGIWLMIGRGNVLVRCLVTVSAVWILGRVSGSGDATAVLVACTALSAMTTSVAGAFVSHLFQGPTRWAQFSLWDMGSYLLAFGMGVALVREDMQALTSQNRVPWVGIFAIATLCVNIVVASLPVFVPKRYREGSLFLVSAALVLFVLPLLEGAFLHAFLFVPNLNLLAQLPIVHVIGAVLVWTLVFTLETAGGFVDDTRPRQEEERLEGTA
;
A
#
# COMPACT_ATOMS: atom_id res chain seq x y z
N MET A 1 1.10 25.41 -61.16
CA MET A 1 0.47 26.24 -60.11
C MET A 1 0.99 25.75 -58.77
N ASN A 2 1.94 26.48 -58.19
CA ASN A 2 2.61 26.12 -56.93
C ASN A 2 1.77 26.63 -55.75
N GLY A 3 1.14 25.71 -55.02
CA GLY A 3 0.43 26.00 -53.78
C GLY A 3 1.38 25.97 -52.60
N GLY A 4 1.97 27.12 -52.26
CA GLY A 4 2.73 27.30 -51.01
C GLY A 4 1.79 27.23 -49.81
N LYS A 5 1.82 26.11 -49.07
CA LYS A 5 1.22 26.03 -47.73
C LYS A 5 2.18 26.70 -46.74
N TYR A 6 1.75 27.84 -46.21
CA TYR A 6 2.39 28.48 -45.07
C TYR A 6 2.29 27.54 -43.86
N SER A 7 3.41 26.93 -43.50
CA SER A 7 3.60 26.33 -42.18
C SER A 7 3.64 27.47 -41.17
N LYS A 8 2.54 27.63 -40.42
CA LYS A 8 2.53 28.43 -39.20
C LYS A 8 3.46 27.73 -38.21
N ARG A 9 4.69 28.20 -38.08
CA ARG A 9 5.50 27.90 -36.89
C ARG A 9 4.75 28.49 -35.71
N GLU A 10 4.18 27.64 -34.88
CA GLU A 10 3.74 28.05 -33.56
C GLU A 10 4.97 28.56 -32.79
N PRO A 11 4.87 29.71 -32.11
CA PRO A 11 5.98 30.23 -31.34
C PRO A 11 6.30 29.23 -30.23
N HIS A 12 7.53 28.71 -30.24
CA HIS A 12 8.07 28.00 -29.08
C HIS A 12 7.95 28.95 -27.87
N PRO A 13 7.29 28.53 -26.78
CA PRO A 13 7.25 29.33 -25.58
C PRO A 13 8.70 29.57 -25.09
N PRO A 14 9.02 30.78 -24.63
CA PRO A 14 10.36 31.10 -24.16
C PRO A 14 10.74 30.15 -23.00
N GLU A 15 11.92 29.54 -23.07
CA GLU A 15 12.40 28.54 -22.09
C GLU A 15 12.29 29.02 -20.62
N SER A 16 12.38 30.34 -20.40
CA SER A 16 12.26 30.96 -19.07
C SER A 16 10.84 30.99 -18.50
N GLU A 17 9.79 31.01 -19.32
CA GLU A 17 8.40 30.90 -18.84
C GLU A 17 8.11 29.46 -18.38
N SER A 18 8.81 28.48 -18.93
CA SER A 18 8.62 27.08 -18.54
C SER A 18 9.10 26.82 -17.11
N SER A 19 10.30 27.26 -16.72
CA SER A 19 10.84 26.98 -15.38
C SER A 19 10.06 27.65 -14.27
N GLU A 20 9.67 28.92 -14.46
CA GLU A 20 8.90 29.67 -13.46
C GLU A 20 7.46 29.13 -13.33
N PHE A 21 6.87 28.67 -14.44
CA PHE A 21 5.59 27.96 -14.43
C PHE A 21 5.68 26.63 -13.66
N TRP A 22 6.76 25.86 -13.88
CA TRP A 22 6.98 24.59 -13.18
C TRP A 22 7.25 24.78 -11.68
N GLU A 23 8.03 25.80 -11.30
CA GLU A 23 8.24 26.14 -9.89
C GLU A 23 6.92 26.53 -9.21
N ARG A 24 6.07 27.33 -9.86
CA ARG A 24 4.74 27.68 -9.33
C ARG A 24 3.82 26.46 -9.21
N GLN A 25 3.78 25.59 -10.22
CA GLN A 25 2.99 24.35 -10.14
C GLN A 25 3.50 23.42 -9.03
N TRP A 26 4.82 23.33 -8.86
CA TRP A 26 5.43 22.54 -7.80
C TRP A 26 5.08 23.09 -6.41
N ASP A 27 5.17 24.41 -6.23
CA ASP A 27 4.79 25.10 -4.99
C ASP A 27 3.30 24.93 -4.68
N GLU A 28 2.42 25.04 -5.68
CA GLU A 28 0.98 24.82 -5.52
C GLU A 28 0.67 23.36 -5.17
N GLN A 29 1.37 22.41 -5.79
CA GLN A 29 1.26 20.99 -5.46
C GLN A 29 1.77 20.71 -4.04
N GLU A 30 2.90 21.29 -3.63
CA GLU A 30 3.46 21.13 -2.29
C GLU A 30 2.52 21.70 -1.22
N ARG A 31 1.96 22.90 -1.46
CA ARG A 31 0.94 23.50 -0.59
C ARG A 31 -0.33 22.66 -0.54
N GLY A 32 -0.74 22.09 -1.68
CA GLY A 32 -1.86 21.16 -1.77
C GLY A 32 -1.66 19.86 -0.99
N MET A 33 -0.42 19.39 -0.85
CA MET A 33 -0.08 18.18 -0.10
C MET A 33 0.04 18.39 1.42
N ARG A 34 0.22 19.63 1.91
CA ARG A 34 0.37 19.92 3.34
C ARG A 34 -0.87 19.57 4.16
N VAL A 35 -2.07 19.89 3.67
CA VAL A 35 -3.33 19.60 4.37
C VAL A 35 -3.60 18.08 4.45
N PRO A 36 -3.50 17.32 3.34
CA PRO A 36 -3.59 15.85 3.38
C PRO A 36 -2.54 15.19 4.27
N ALA A 37 -1.29 15.66 4.24
CA ALA A 37 -0.22 15.14 5.10
C ALA A 37 -0.49 15.41 6.58
N ALA A 38 -1.02 16.60 6.92
CA ALA A 38 -1.45 16.93 8.28
C ALA A 38 -2.63 16.04 8.71
N MET A 39 -3.62 15.82 7.85
CA MET A 39 -4.73 14.90 8.14
C MET A 39 -4.24 13.47 8.33
N PHE A 40 -3.30 13.00 7.49
CA PHE A 40 -2.66 11.69 7.65
C PHE A 40 -2.00 11.58 9.01
N LEU A 41 -1.21 12.58 9.40
CA LEU A 41 -0.53 12.62 10.69
C LEU A 41 -1.54 12.58 11.85
N VAL A 42 -2.63 13.35 11.78
CA VAL A 42 -3.68 13.36 12.81
C VAL A 42 -4.37 12.01 12.92
N VAL A 43 -4.76 11.40 11.80
CA VAL A 43 -5.37 10.06 11.75
C VAL A 43 -4.40 9.03 12.32
N LEU A 44 -3.13 9.07 11.89
CA LEU A 44 -2.08 8.17 12.34
C LEU A 44 -1.84 8.29 13.85
N VAL A 45 -1.66 9.50 14.38
CA VAL A 45 -1.45 9.75 15.81
C VAL A 45 -2.68 9.33 16.62
N THR A 46 -3.89 9.62 16.13
CA THR A 46 -5.13 9.20 16.81
C THR A 46 -5.23 7.68 16.89
N LEU A 47 -4.92 6.98 15.80
CA LEU A 47 -4.92 5.51 15.78
C LEU A 47 -3.83 4.89 16.65
N LEU A 48 -2.66 5.53 16.72
CA LEU A 48 -1.56 5.12 17.59
C LEU A 48 -1.91 5.30 19.07
N VAL A 49 -2.55 6.41 19.44
CA VAL A 49 -2.87 6.76 20.84
C VAL A 49 -4.10 6.01 21.35
N VAL A 50 -5.15 5.90 20.54
CA VAL A 50 -6.46 5.33 20.98
C VAL A 50 -6.51 3.82 20.77
N ALA A 51 -5.89 3.32 19.70
CA ALA A 51 -6.05 1.93 19.27
C ALA A 51 -4.74 1.18 19.08
N GLY A 52 -3.58 1.75 19.45
CA GLY A 52 -2.25 1.29 19.03
C GLY A 52 -1.98 -0.21 19.20
N ARG A 53 -2.55 -0.86 20.24
CA ARG A 53 -2.46 -2.32 20.41
C ARG A 53 -3.23 -3.12 19.36
N PHE A 54 -4.42 -2.67 18.98
CA PHE A 54 -5.31 -3.36 18.03
C PHE A 54 -5.08 -2.92 16.58
N SER A 55 -4.67 -1.67 16.37
CA SER A 55 -4.44 -1.09 15.04
C SER A 55 -3.01 -1.30 14.53
N SER A 56 -2.05 -1.67 15.40
CA SER A 56 -0.65 -1.82 14.98
C SER A 56 -0.43 -2.84 13.85
N PRO A 57 -1.06 -4.03 13.82
CA PRO A 57 -0.90 -4.96 12.70
C PRO A 57 -1.43 -4.38 11.38
N VAL A 58 -2.58 -3.69 11.43
CA VAL A 58 -3.16 -3.03 10.26
C VAL A 58 -2.23 -1.95 9.73
N LEU A 59 -1.72 -1.10 10.63
CA LEU A 59 -0.86 0.02 10.26
C LEU A 59 0.44 -0.46 9.61
N VAL A 60 1.13 -1.44 10.21
CA VAL A 60 2.39 -1.95 9.64
C VAL A 60 2.16 -2.73 8.35
N SER A 61 1.00 -3.38 8.18
CA SER A 61 0.63 -3.98 6.89
C SER A 61 0.39 -2.92 5.82
N VAL A 62 -0.26 -1.79 6.13
CA VAL A 62 -0.37 -0.66 5.19
C VAL A 62 1.01 -0.08 4.85
N LEU A 63 1.92 0.01 5.83
CA LEU A 63 3.32 0.38 5.57
C LEU A 63 4.02 -0.65 4.70
N GLY A 64 3.71 -1.94 4.81
CA GLY A 64 4.17 -2.98 3.88
C GLY A 64 3.72 -2.75 2.44
N ILE A 65 2.49 -2.28 2.23
CA ILE A 65 1.99 -1.87 0.90
C ILE A 65 2.79 -0.65 0.41
N TRP A 66 2.94 0.36 1.27
CA TRP A 66 3.71 1.57 0.95
C TRP A 66 5.18 1.30 0.68
N LEU A 67 5.78 0.34 1.38
CA LEU A 67 7.13 -0.12 1.11
C LEU A 67 7.25 -0.56 -0.35
N MET A 68 6.25 -1.26 -0.88
CA MET A 68 6.28 -1.83 -2.22
C MET A 68 5.84 -0.89 -3.33
N ILE A 69 4.80 -0.06 -3.14
CA ILE A 69 4.26 0.82 -4.21
C ILE A 69 4.36 2.32 -3.88
N GLY A 70 5.01 2.67 -2.78
CA GLY A 70 5.19 4.03 -2.31
C GLY A 70 6.18 4.87 -3.12
N ARG A 71 6.04 6.18 -3.02
CA ARG A 71 6.95 7.17 -3.61
C ARG A 71 8.18 7.40 -2.73
N GLY A 72 9.28 7.77 -3.37
CA GLY A 72 10.51 8.20 -2.71
C GLY A 72 11.56 7.11 -2.57
N ASN A 73 12.69 7.48 -1.96
CA ASN A 73 13.85 6.61 -1.80
C ASN A 73 13.46 5.35 -0.98
N VAL A 74 13.80 4.17 -1.52
CA VAL A 74 13.56 2.86 -0.87
C VAL A 74 14.14 2.82 0.54
N LEU A 75 15.36 3.35 0.75
CA LEU A 75 16.01 3.37 2.05
C LEU A 75 15.20 4.16 3.09
N VAL A 76 14.63 5.30 2.69
CA VAL A 76 13.78 6.10 3.59
C VAL A 76 12.52 5.33 3.97
N ARG A 77 11.88 4.68 3.00
CA ARG A 77 10.68 3.85 3.26
C ARG A 77 10.99 2.68 4.18
N CYS A 78 12.11 2.00 3.96
CA CYS A 78 12.61 0.94 4.83
C CYS A 78 12.86 1.45 6.26
N LEU A 79 13.59 2.55 6.42
CA LEU A 79 13.89 3.14 7.73
C LEU A 79 12.61 3.54 8.47
N VAL A 80 11.69 4.24 7.81
CA VAL A 80 10.39 4.62 8.40
C VAL A 80 9.60 3.38 8.84
N THR A 81 9.56 2.35 8.00
CA THR A 81 8.82 1.11 8.30
C THR A 81 9.45 0.36 9.47
N VAL A 82 10.77 0.21 9.49
CA VAL A 82 11.51 -0.45 10.58
C VAL A 82 11.34 0.32 11.90
N SER A 83 11.48 1.65 11.87
CA SER A 83 11.26 2.49 13.05
C SER A 83 9.81 2.38 13.56
N ALA A 84 8.82 2.39 12.67
CA ALA A 84 7.42 2.23 13.05
C ALA A 84 7.17 0.87 13.71
N VAL A 85 7.65 -0.22 13.11
CA VAL A 85 7.54 -1.58 13.66
C VAL A 85 8.20 -1.66 15.04
N TRP A 86 9.39 -1.09 15.21
CA TRP A 86 10.10 -1.11 16.48
C TRP A 86 9.37 -0.31 17.58
N ILE A 87 8.90 0.91 17.27
CA ILE A 87 8.13 1.74 18.21
C ILE A 87 6.83 1.04 18.59
N LEU A 88 6.09 0.53 17.62
CA LEU A 88 4.82 -0.16 17.84
C LEU A 88 4.99 -1.44 18.64
N GLY A 89 6.03 -2.23 18.35
CA GLY A 89 6.36 -3.44 19.11
C GLY A 89 6.60 -3.11 20.59
N ARG A 90 7.35 -2.03 20.86
CA ARG A 90 7.61 -1.55 22.23
C ARG A 90 6.36 -1.02 22.93
N VAL A 91 5.51 -0.25 22.23
CA VAL A 91 4.26 0.30 22.77
C VAL A 91 3.26 -0.82 23.09
N SER A 92 3.23 -1.88 22.29
CA SER A 92 2.33 -3.01 22.52
C SER A 92 2.63 -3.74 23.84
N GLY A 93 3.91 -3.81 24.22
CA GLY A 93 4.38 -4.30 25.52
C GLY A 93 4.44 -5.83 25.65
N SER A 94 4.18 -6.58 24.59
CA SER A 94 4.36 -8.03 24.52
C SER A 94 5.68 -8.39 23.85
N GLY A 95 6.42 -9.36 24.40
CA GLY A 95 7.71 -9.81 23.85
C GLY A 95 7.63 -10.19 22.36
N ASP A 96 6.52 -10.82 21.96
CA ASP A 96 6.34 -11.33 20.60
C ASP A 96 5.70 -10.31 19.63
N ALA A 97 5.33 -9.10 20.08
CA ALA A 97 4.64 -8.13 19.22
C ALA A 97 5.50 -7.72 18.02
N THR A 98 6.79 -7.48 18.24
CA THR A 98 7.69 -7.07 17.17
C THR A 98 7.76 -8.13 16.07
N ALA A 99 7.88 -9.40 16.44
CA ALA A 99 7.87 -10.51 15.49
C ALA A 99 6.59 -10.58 14.66
N VAL A 100 5.43 -10.44 15.31
CA VAL A 100 4.12 -10.41 14.62
C VAL A 100 4.03 -9.21 13.67
N LEU A 101 4.47 -8.02 14.08
CA LEU A 101 4.43 -6.82 13.25
C LEU A 101 5.38 -6.91 12.06
N VAL A 102 6.57 -7.48 12.23
CA VAL A 102 7.47 -7.76 11.10
C VAL A 102 6.83 -8.77 10.16
N ALA A 103 6.22 -9.85 10.66
CA ALA A 103 5.51 -10.83 9.84
C ALA A 103 4.36 -10.18 9.04
N CYS A 104 3.56 -9.32 9.67
CA CYS A 104 2.49 -8.55 9.01
C CYS A 104 3.03 -7.62 7.91
N THR A 105 4.16 -6.96 8.16
CA THR A 105 4.80 -6.06 7.18
C THR A 105 5.33 -6.86 5.98
N ALA A 106 6.10 -7.92 6.28
CA ALA A 106 6.71 -8.82 5.33
C ALA A 106 5.66 -9.48 4.43
N LEU A 107 4.62 -10.05 5.02
CA LEU A 107 3.57 -10.74 4.28
C LEU A 107 2.71 -9.78 3.46
N SER A 108 2.42 -8.58 3.98
CA SER A 108 1.74 -7.53 3.22
C SER A 108 2.55 -7.07 2.02
N ALA A 109 3.88 -6.89 2.17
CA ALA A 109 4.76 -6.55 1.05
C ALA A 109 4.80 -7.65 -0.02
N MET A 110 4.93 -8.92 0.39
CA MET A 110 4.88 -10.06 -0.54
C MET A 110 3.54 -10.15 -1.27
N THR A 111 2.43 -10.08 -0.55
CA THR A 111 1.08 -10.16 -1.13
C THR A 111 0.79 -8.97 -2.03
N THR A 112 1.29 -7.78 -1.70
CA THR A 112 1.25 -6.59 -2.59
C THR A 112 1.97 -6.85 -3.91
N SER A 113 3.15 -7.49 -3.86
CA SER A 113 3.92 -7.83 -5.06
C SER A 113 3.15 -8.79 -5.97
N VAL A 114 2.57 -9.83 -5.39
CA VAL A 114 1.75 -10.82 -6.11
C VAL A 114 0.47 -10.19 -6.66
N ALA A 115 -0.24 -9.41 -5.84
CA ALA A 115 -1.46 -8.72 -6.25
C ALA A 115 -1.17 -7.68 -7.35
N GLY A 116 -0.05 -6.97 -7.30
CA GLY A 116 0.39 -6.05 -8.35
C GLY A 116 0.58 -6.75 -9.70
N ALA A 117 1.25 -7.91 -9.70
CA ALA A 117 1.40 -8.74 -10.90
C ALA A 117 0.06 -9.30 -11.41
N PHE A 118 -0.85 -9.65 -10.51
CA PHE A 118 -2.18 -10.15 -10.89
C PHE A 118 -3.06 -9.03 -11.47
N VAL A 119 -3.07 -7.85 -10.85
CA VAL A 119 -3.80 -6.68 -11.34
C VAL A 119 -3.27 -6.25 -12.71
N SER A 120 -1.95 -6.23 -12.92
CA SER A 120 -1.39 -5.87 -14.22
C SER A 120 -1.78 -6.86 -15.31
N HIS A 121 -1.82 -8.16 -14.97
CA HIS A 121 -2.23 -9.20 -15.91
C HIS A 121 -3.73 -9.13 -16.25
N LEU A 122 -4.59 -8.94 -15.26
CA LEU A 122 -6.04 -8.91 -15.45
C LEU A 122 -6.55 -7.63 -16.10
N PHE A 123 -6.08 -6.47 -15.63
CA PHE A 123 -6.58 -5.17 -16.11
C PHE A 123 -5.86 -4.69 -17.37
N GLN A 124 -4.76 -5.36 -17.77
CA GLN A 124 -3.94 -4.98 -18.93
C GLN A 124 -3.58 -3.48 -18.94
N GLY A 125 -3.48 -2.88 -17.76
CA GLY A 125 -3.31 -1.44 -17.56
C GLY A 125 -2.02 -1.13 -16.82
N PRO A 126 -1.58 0.14 -16.84
CA PRO A 126 -0.43 0.57 -16.08
C PRO A 126 -0.71 0.44 -14.59
N THR A 127 0.11 -0.36 -13.92
CA THR A 127 0.09 -0.52 -12.46
C THR A 127 1.30 0.17 -11.86
N ARG A 128 1.16 0.64 -10.61
CA ARG A 128 2.28 1.24 -9.86
C ARG A 128 3.43 0.25 -9.64
N TRP A 129 3.15 -1.05 -9.70
CA TRP A 129 4.15 -2.13 -9.60
C TRP A 129 5.14 -2.17 -10.76
N ALA A 130 4.70 -1.86 -11.97
CA ALA A 130 5.55 -1.95 -13.18
C ALA A 130 6.66 -0.88 -13.22
N GLN A 131 6.74 -0.01 -12.22
CA GLN A 131 7.60 1.18 -12.20
C GLN A 131 8.89 0.97 -11.41
N PHE A 132 9.09 -0.19 -10.80
CA PHE A 132 10.27 -0.48 -9.99
C PHE A 132 11.42 -1.03 -10.83
N SER A 133 12.63 -0.54 -10.53
CA SER A 133 13.85 -1.08 -11.12
C SER A 133 14.24 -2.41 -10.48
N LEU A 134 15.09 -3.19 -11.17
CA LEU A 134 15.72 -4.38 -10.60
C LEU A 134 16.49 -4.07 -9.30
N TRP A 135 17.03 -2.86 -9.18
CA TRP A 135 17.72 -2.39 -7.98
C TRP A 135 16.78 -2.19 -6.81
N ASP A 136 15.57 -1.68 -7.04
CA ASP A 136 14.56 -1.54 -6.01
C ASP A 136 14.12 -2.93 -5.53
N MET A 137 13.87 -3.86 -6.47
CA MET A 137 13.55 -5.25 -6.14
C MET A 137 14.64 -5.93 -5.31
N GLY A 138 15.91 -5.78 -5.69
CA GLY A 138 17.05 -6.29 -4.92
C GLY A 138 17.14 -5.70 -3.51
N SER A 139 16.87 -4.40 -3.37
CA SER A 139 16.86 -3.70 -2.08
C SER A 139 15.73 -4.20 -1.17
N TYR A 140 14.55 -4.46 -1.72
CA TYR A 140 13.44 -5.06 -0.97
C TYR A 140 13.73 -6.49 -0.54
N LEU A 141 14.31 -7.32 -1.41
CA LEU A 141 14.71 -8.68 -1.05
C LEU A 141 15.73 -8.69 0.08
N LEU A 142 16.69 -7.76 0.05
CA LEU A 142 17.70 -7.63 1.11
C LEU A 142 17.08 -7.11 2.43
N ALA A 143 16.24 -6.08 2.37
CA ALA A 143 15.52 -5.56 3.53
C ALA A 143 14.60 -6.63 4.15
N PHE A 144 13.92 -7.40 3.32
CA PHE A 144 13.10 -8.53 3.72
C PHE A 144 13.94 -9.63 4.38
N GLY A 145 15.07 -10.02 3.77
CA GLY A 145 15.99 -11.00 4.34
C GLY A 145 16.52 -10.58 5.71
N MET A 146 16.87 -9.30 5.88
CA MET A 146 17.27 -8.75 7.18
C MET A 146 16.12 -8.76 8.19
N GLY A 147 14.90 -8.39 7.77
CA GLY A 147 13.71 -8.44 8.63
C GLY A 147 13.42 -9.86 9.12
N VAL A 148 13.46 -10.86 8.23
CA VAL A 148 13.29 -12.27 8.58
C VAL A 148 14.41 -12.75 9.50
N ALA A 149 15.66 -12.33 9.27
CA ALA A 149 16.79 -12.68 10.12
C ALA A 149 16.63 -12.11 11.54
N LEU A 150 16.15 -10.88 11.69
CA LEU A 150 15.88 -10.25 12.99
C LEU A 150 14.76 -10.96 13.77
N VAL A 151 13.76 -11.48 13.07
CA VAL A 151 12.64 -12.20 13.69
C VAL A 151 12.98 -13.67 13.97
N ARG A 152 14.10 -14.17 13.44
CA ARG A 152 14.46 -15.59 13.58
C ARG A 152 14.59 -16.01 15.05
N GLU A 153 15.18 -15.17 15.90
CA GLU A 153 15.34 -15.45 17.33
C GLU A 153 13.97 -15.51 18.04
N ASP A 154 13.08 -14.57 17.75
CA ASP A 154 11.72 -14.54 18.30
C ASP A 154 10.84 -15.70 17.76
N MET A 155 11.00 -16.06 16.49
CA MET A 155 10.31 -17.20 15.86
C MET A 155 10.77 -18.55 16.44
N GLN A 156 12.06 -18.69 16.76
CA GLN A 156 12.59 -19.86 17.46
C GLN A 156 12.01 -19.99 18.87
N ALA A 157 11.83 -18.88 19.59
CA ALA A 157 11.14 -18.88 20.87
C ALA A 157 9.68 -19.36 20.73
N LEU A 158 8.95 -18.88 19.71
CA LEU A 158 7.57 -19.31 19.42
C LEU A 158 7.45 -20.78 19.01
N THR A 159 8.38 -21.30 18.19
CA THR A 159 8.36 -22.71 17.76
C THR A 159 8.75 -23.67 18.88
N SER A 160 9.63 -23.25 19.80
CA SER A 160 10.07 -24.08 20.93
C SER A 160 8.95 -24.43 21.93
N GLN A 161 7.87 -23.65 21.99
CA GLN A 161 6.72 -23.90 22.86
C GLN A 161 5.73 -24.96 22.33
N ASN A 162 6.00 -25.59 21.18
CA ASN A 162 5.16 -26.62 20.54
C ASN A 162 3.69 -26.18 20.34
N ARG A 163 3.47 -24.87 20.36
CA ARG A 163 2.21 -24.18 20.10
C ARG A 163 2.52 -23.19 19.00
N VAL A 164 2.71 -23.68 17.77
CA VAL A 164 2.47 -22.80 16.64
C VAL A 164 0.95 -22.72 16.56
N PRO A 165 0.29 -21.62 16.99
CA PRO A 165 -1.14 -21.54 16.82
C PRO A 165 -1.36 -21.35 15.32
N TRP A 166 -1.67 -22.42 14.60
CA TRP A 166 -2.07 -22.36 13.19
C TRP A 166 -3.15 -21.30 12.97
N VAL A 167 -4.00 -21.08 13.99
CA VAL A 167 -4.98 -19.99 14.10
C VAL A 167 -4.33 -18.61 14.03
N GLY A 168 -3.21 -18.38 14.71
CA GLY A 168 -2.48 -17.10 14.69
C GLY A 168 -1.81 -16.82 13.35
N ILE A 169 -1.16 -17.85 12.76
CA ILE A 169 -0.59 -17.73 11.40
C ILE A 169 -1.69 -17.45 10.39
N PHE A 170 -2.79 -18.20 10.45
CA PHE A 170 -3.96 -17.99 9.61
C PHE A 170 -4.53 -16.58 9.80
N ALA A 171 -4.70 -16.11 11.03
CA ALA A 171 -5.19 -14.77 11.31
C ALA A 171 -4.29 -13.67 10.72
N ILE A 172 -2.97 -13.80 10.85
CA ILE A 172 -2.00 -12.87 10.25
C ILE A 172 -2.11 -12.89 8.72
N ALA A 173 -2.13 -14.09 8.12
CA ALA A 173 -2.20 -14.24 6.67
C ALA A 173 -3.49 -13.64 6.09
N THR A 174 -4.62 -13.99 6.70
CA THR A 174 -5.94 -13.48 6.36
C THR A 174 -6.00 -11.96 6.51
N LEU A 175 -5.47 -11.41 7.61
CA LEU A 175 -5.41 -9.96 7.81
C LEU A 175 -4.63 -9.27 6.68
N CYS A 176 -3.42 -9.75 6.35
CA CYS A 176 -2.60 -9.14 5.30
C CYS A 176 -3.29 -9.21 3.93
N VAL A 177 -3.90 -10.36 3.59
CA VAL A 177 -4.66 -10.51 2.33
C VAL A 177 -5.82 -9.52 2.28
N ASN A 178 -6.60 -9.39 3.34
CA ASN A 178 -7.70 -8.41 3.39
C ASN A 178 -7.23 -6.98 3.19
N ILE A 179 -6.14 -6.59 3.85
CA ILE A 179 -5.60 -5.23 3.73
C ILE A 179 -5.13 -4.97 2.30
N VAL A 180 -4.46 -5.93 1.66
CA VAL A 180 -4.04 -5.81 0.26
C VAL A 180 -5.23 -5.76 -0.69
N VAL A 181 -6.24 -6.63 -0.51
CA VAL A 181 -7.44 -6.64 -1.36
C VAL A 181 -8.25 -5.35 -1.19
N ALA A 182 -8.37 -4.82 0.03
CA ALA A 182 -8.99 -3.52 0.31
C ALA A 182 -8.23 -2.36 -0.35
N SER A 183 -6.92 -2.53 -0.57
CA SER A 183 -6.04 -1.52 -1.14
C SER A 183 -5.88 -1.61 -2.67
N LEU A 184 -6.49 -2.59 -3.33
CA LEU A 184 -6.41 -2.77 -4.79
C LEU A 184 -6.65 -1.50 -5.61
N PRO A 185 -7.61 -0.61 -5.27
CA PRO A 185 -7.81 0.63 -6.01
C PRO A 185 -6.53 1.47 -6.13
N VAL A 186 -5.70 1.46 -5.09
CA VAL A 186 -4.45 2.22 -4.99
C VAL A 186 -3.31 1.58 -5.79
N PHE A 187 -3.48 0.37 -6.33
CA PHE A 187 -2.47 -0.25 -7.18
C PHE A 187 -2.49 0.34 -8.59
N VAL A 188 -3.64 0.91 -8.96
CA VAL A 188 -3.85 1.60 -10.24
C VAL A 188 -3.72 3.12 -10.02
N PRO A 189 -2.90 3.81 -10.84
CA PRO A 189 -2.78 5.27 -10.79
C PRO A 189 -4.13 5.95 -10.92
N LYS A 190 -4.32 7.10 -10.25
CA LYS A 190 -5.62 7.80 -10.16
C LYS A 190 -6.29 8.03 -11.52
N ARG A 191 -5.50 8.35 -12.55
CA ARG A 191 -5.98 8.64 -13.91
C ARG A 191 -6.58 7.45 -14.66
N TYR A 192 -6.23 6.22 -14.26
CA TYR A 192 -6.72 4.98 -14.89
C TYR A 192 -7.66 4.19 -13.97
N ARG A 193 -7.98 4.75 -12.79
CA ARG A 193 -8.81 4.08 -11.81
C ARG A 193 -10.28 4.24 -12.19
N GLU A 194 -10.90 3.12 -12.54
CA GLU A 194 -12.34 3.05 -12.74
C GLU A 194 -13.07 2.76 -11.42
N GLY A 195 -14.33 3.20 -11.31
CA GLY A 195 -15.18 2.89 -10.16
C GLY A 195 -15.46 1.38 -9.99
N SER A 196 -15.36 0.62 -11.08
CA SER A 196 -15.48 -0.85 -11.10
C SER A 196 -14.44 -1.53 -10.19
N LEU A 197 -13.19 -1.04 -10.18
CA LEU A 197 -12.11 -1.58 -9.34
C LEU A 197 -12.40 -1.39 -7.84
N PHE A 198 -12.98 -0.25 -7.47
CA PHE A 198 -13.40 0.01 -6.09
C PHE A 198 -14.55 -0.92 -5.68
N LEU A 199 -15.54 -1.09 -6.56
CA LEU A 199 -16.66 -2.00 -6.30
C LEU A 199 -16.18 -3.45 -6.13
N VAL A 200 -15.27 -3.91 -6.98
CA VAL A 200 -14.69 -5.26 -6.89
C VAL A 200 -13.93 -5.43 -5.58
N SER A 201 -13.06 -4.48 -5.23
CA SER A 201 -12.32 -4.50 -3.96
C SER A 201 -13.26 -4.53 -2.75
N ALA A 202 -14.28 -3.66 -2.73
CA ALA A 202 -15.29 -3.63 -1.67
C ALA A 202 -16.11 -4.92 -1.61
N ALA A 203 -16.50 -5.49 -2.75
CA ALA A 203 -17.26 -6.74 -2.80
C ALA A 203 -16.42 -7.92 -2.26
N LEU A 204 -15.13 -7.97 -2.62
CA LEU A 204 -14.23 -9.00 -2.14
C LEU A 204 -14.06 -8.93 -0.62
N VAL A 205 -13.77 -7.74 -0.07
CA VAL A 205 -13.50 -7.57 1.36
C VAL A 205 -14.77 -7.67 2.20
N LEU A 206 -15.89 -7.11 1.77
CA LEU A 206 -17.09 -7.05 2.61
C LEU A 206 -17.94 -8.33 2.54
N PHE A 207 -17.79 -9.15 1.48
CA PHE A 207 -18.61 -10.34 1.28
C PHE A 207 -17.79 -11.60 1.03
N VAL A 208 -16.90 -11.61 0.04
CA VAL A 208 -16.25 -12.87 -0.39
C VAL A 208 -15.27 -13.38 0.66
N LEU A 209 -14.33 -12.55 1.09
CA LEU A 209 -13.31 -12.92 2.07
C LEU A 209 -13.89 -13.32 3.43
N PRO A 210 -14.84 -12.59 4.06
CA PRO A 210 -15.44 -13.05 5.31
C PRO A 210 -16.15 -14.39 5.14
N LEU A 211 -16.82 -14.65 4.02
CA LEU A 211 -17.44 -15.97 3.78
C LEU A 211 -16.39 -17.09 3.67
N LEU A 212 -15.29 -16.85 2.94
CA LEU A 212 -14.21 -17.83 2.80
C LEU A 212 -13.50 -18.10 4.13
N GLU A 213 -13.23 -17.05 4.90
CA GLU A 213 -12.65 -17.15 6.24
C GLU A 213 -13.56 -17.88 7.20
N GLY A 214 -14.86 -17.54 7.23
CA GLY A 214 -15.85 -18.21 8.06
C GLY A 214 -15.97 -19.69 7.71
N ALA A 215 -16.00 -20.03 6.42
CA ALA A 215 -16.01 -21.41 5.95
C ALA A 215 -14.73 -22.17 6.35
N PHE A 216 -13.56 -21.55 6.22
CA PHE A 216 -12.28 -22.13 6.62
C PHE A 216 -12.23 -22.38 8.14
N LEU A 217 -12.59 -21.38 8.95
CA LEU A 217 -12.62 -21.51 10.41
C LEU A 217 -13.60 -22.59 10.86
N HIS A 218 -14.77 -22.68 10.23
CA HIS A 218 -15.74 -23.73 10.52
C HIS A 218 -15.21 -25.12 10.17
N ALA A 219 -14.62 -25.28 8.97
CA ALA A 219 -14.13 -26.57 8.48
C ALA A 219 -12.89 -27.09 9.23
N PHE A 220 -11.95 -26.20 9.59
CA PHE A 220 -10.66 -26.61 10.15
C PHE A 220 -10.59 -26.59 11.67
N LEU A 221 -11.34 -25.70 12.33
CA LEU A 221 -11.26 -25.56 13.78
C LEU A 221 -12.42 -26.23 14.51
N PHE A 222 -13.41 -26.76 13.79
CA PHE A 222 -14.64 -27.31 14.37
C PHE A 222 -15.24 -26.37 15.42
N VAL A 223 -15.20 -25.05 15.16
CA VAL A 223 -15.76 -24.03 16.05
C VAL A 223 -17.15 -23.67 15.51
N PRO A 224 -18.24 -24.32 15.96
CA PRO A 224 -19.61 -23.94 15.61
C PRO A 224 -19.99 -22.71 16.43
N ASN A 225 -19.28 -21.60 16.24
CA ASN A 225 -19.59 -20.36 16.93
C ASN A 225 -20.30 -19.42 15.98
N LEU A 226 -21.63 -19.52 15.94
CA LEU A 226 -22.49 -18.60 15.18
C LEU A 226 -22.21 -17.13 15.53
N ASN A 227 -21.77 -16.84 16.76
CA ASN A 227 -21.37 -15.48 17.14
C ASN A 227 -20.10 -15.04 16.41
N LEU A 228 -19.13 -15.92 16.17
CA LEU A 228 -17.92 -15.60 15.40
C LEU A 228 -18.28 -15.29 13.95
N LEU A 229 -19.16 -16.09 13.35
CA LEU A 229 -19.66 -15.86 11.99
C LEU A 229 -20.45 -14.54 11.86
N ALA A 230 -21.21 -14.16 12.90
CA ALA A 230 -21.95 -12.90 12.93
C ALA A 230 -21.04 -11.67 13.17
N GLN A 231 -19.93 -11.84 13.91
CA GLN A 231 -18.97 -10.77 14.19
C GLN A 231 -18.02 -10.51 13.01
N LEU A 232 -17.75 -11.53 12.19
CA LEU A 232 -16.79 -11.43 11.09
C LEU A 232 -17.15 -10.30 10.09
N PRO A 233 -18.40 -10.14 9.61
CA PRO A 233 -18.77 -9.00 8.77
C PRO A 233 -18.53 -7.64 9.43
N ILE A 234 -18.79 -7.52 10.73
CA ILE A 234 -18.58 -6.27 11.48
C ILE A 234 -17.09 -5.91 11.49
N VAL A 235 -16.23 -6.90 11.76
CA VAL A 235 -14.78 -6.73 11.75
C VAL A 235 -14.28 -6.34 10.35
N HIS A 236 -14.81 -6.94 9.29
CA HIS A 236 -14.47 -6.59 7.92
C HIS A 236 -14.90 -5.18 7.53
N VAL A 237 -16.10 -4.74 7.94
CA VAL A 237 -16.56 -3.35 7.71
C VAL A 237 -15.64 -2.36 8.42
N ILE A 238 -15.37 -2.57 9.71
CA ILE A 238 -14.50 -1.69 10.50
C ILE A 238 -13.08 -1.68 9.92
N GLY A 239 -12.54 -2.87 9.59
CA GLY A 239 -11.22 -3.04 9.00
C GLY A 239 -11.10 -2.36 7.64
N ALA A 240 -12.08 -2.52 6.75
CA ALA A 240 -12.12 -1.88 5.43
C ALA A 240 -12.15 -0.35 5.55
N VAL A 241 -13.01 0.20 6.42
CA VAL A 241 -13.07 1.65 6.67
C VAL A 241 -11.72 2.18 7.18
N LEU A 242 -11.09 1.46 8.11
CA LEU A 242 -9.79 1.82 8.65
C LEU A 242 -8.69 1.81 7.57
N VAL A 243 -8.62 0.74 6.79
CA VAL A 243 -7.64 0.58 5.71
C VAL A 243 -7.85 1.65 4.64
N TRP A 244 -9.09 1.85 4.19
CA TRP A 244 -9.40 2.89 3.20
C TRP A 244 -9.04 4.27 3.70
N THR A 245 -9.35 4.59 4.95
CA THR A 245 -8.96 5.88 5.54
C THR A 245 -7.45 6.04 5.53
N LEU A 246 -6.68 5.04 5.97
CA LEU A 246 -5.22 5.11 5.97
C LEU A 246 -4.64 5.25 4.56
N VAL A 247 -5.06 4.36 3.65
CA VAL A 247 -4.50 4.23 2.31
C VAL A 247 -4.88 5.42 1.44
N PHE A 248 -6.14 5.88 1.45
CA PHE A 248 -6.53 7.06 0.65
C PHE A 248 -5.98 8.35 1.23
N THR A 249 -5.80 8.46 2.55
CA THR A 249 -5.14 9.64 3.12
C THR A 249 -3.66 9.67 2.73
N LEU A 250 -2.97 8.52 2.79
CA LEU A 250 -1.59 8.39 2.32
C LEU A 250 -1.46 8.71 0.82
N GLU A 251 -2.41 8.26 0.00
CA GLU A 251 -2.47 8.57 -1.42
C GLU A 251 -2.74 10.06 -1.70
N THR A 252 -3.59 10.69 -0.90
CA THR A 252 -3.86 12.13 -1.03
C THR A 252 -2.65 12.96 -0.61
N ALA A 253 -1.86 12.47 0.35
CA ALA A 253 -0.56 13.04 0.72
C ALA A 253 0.57 12.76 -0.29
N GLY A 254 0.29 12.14 -1.44
CA GLY A 254 1.30 11.84 -2.45
C GLY A 254 2.24 10.69 -2.07
N GLY A 255 1.82 9.83 -1.14
CA GLY A 255 2.62 8.73 -0.63
C GLY A 255 2.88 7.61 -1.63
N PHE A 256 2.12 7.52 -2.73
CA PHE A 256 2.28 6.50 -3.77
C PHE A 256 2.81 7.09 -5.08
N VAL A 257 3.51 6.27 -5.85
CA VAL A 257 4.05 6.69 -7.16
C VAL A 257 2.91 6.87 -8.15
N ASP A 258 2.81 8.03 -8.80
CA ASP A 258 1.82 8.30 -9.86
C ASP A 258 2.48 8.51 -11.24
N ASP A 259 3.76 8.15 -11.36
CA ASP A 259 4.53 8.42 -12.56
C ASP A 259 3.95 7.67 -13.76
N THR A 260 3.42 8.45 -14.66
CA THR A 260 3.46 8.12 -16.06
C THR A 260 3.71 9.47 -16.69
N ARG A 261 4.99 9.71 -16.93
CA ARG A 261 5.44 10.64 -17.95
C ARG A 261 5.39 9.91 -19.31
N PRO A 262 4.26 9.87 -20.02
CA PRO A 262 4.35 9.80 -21.47
C PRO A 262 3.98 11.14 -22.10
N ARG A 263 3.16 11.97 -21.46
CA ARG A 263 2.67 13.21 -22.09
C ARG A 263 3.74 14.29 -22.28
N GLN A 264 4.70 14.41 -21.36
CA GLN A 264 5.77 15.41 -21.47
C GLN A 264 6.87 15.03 -22.48
N GLU A 265 7.07 13.73 -22.73
CA GLU A 265 8.01 13.25 -23.75
C GLU A 265 7.35 13.23 -25.13
N GLU A 266 6.08 12.82 -25.22
CA GLU A 266 5.29 12.92 -26.45
C GLU A 266 5.10 14.39 -26.87
N GLU A 267 4.74 15.32 -25.97
CA GLU A 267 4.64 16.75 -26.33
C GLU A 267 6.01 17.38 -26.65
N ARG A 268 7.11 16.88 -26.07
CA ARG A 268 8.48 17.30 -26.47
C ARG A 268 8.89 16.75 -27.83
N LEU A 269 8.52 15.50 -28.14
CA LEU A 269 8.87 14.83 -29.40
C LEU A 269 7.97 15.31 -30.55
N GLU A 270 6.69 15.58 -30.29
CA GLU A 270 5.76 16.19 -31.24
C GLU A 270 6.06 17.68 -31.46
N GLY A 271 6.59 18.38 -30.45
CA GLY A 271 7.05 19.77 -30.58
C GLY A 271 8.43 19.93 -31.24
N THR A 272 9.14 18.84 -31.55
CA THR A 272 10.46 18.86 -32.23
C THR A 272 10.45 18.26 -33.64
N ALA A 273 9.29 17.79 -34.13
CA ALA A 273 9.08 17.28 -35.49
C ALA A 273 8.43 18.34 -36.41
#